data_AF-A0A970F8Y0-F1
#
_entry.id   AF-A0A970F8Y0-F1
#
_cell.length_a   1.000
_cell.length_b   1.000
_cell.length_c   1.000
_cell.angle_alpha   90.00
_cell.angle_beta   90.00
_cell.angle_gamma   90.00
#
_symmetry.space_group_name_H-M   'P 1'
#
loop_
_entity.id
_entity.type
_entity.pdbx_description
1 polymer ?
#
loop_
_entity_poly.entity_id
_entity_poly.type
_entity_poly.pdbx_seq_one_letter_code
_entity_poly.pdbx_strand_id
1 'polypeptide(L)'
;MPTIKLNQQLKRVQIDKFEIENEIVFNYFNKLPATERDEKLFKALYIGVLALMEDRISAFLAKTTNELGTELESLKLIFEMKKELFYKTTVKGALAEEDIADYLNTYFSEKKLKDKALLTGNIAGNLPKNKTGDIICEIDGNEDKKIAIECKFDKSIRFGEIESKDVFTRKMDTAWSQLIEADANRNSKVSIIVFD
;
A
#
# COMPACT_ATOMS: atom_id res chain seq x y z
N MET A 1 17.04 -9.08 37.01
CA MET A 1 17.01 -9.86 35.76
C MET A 1 16.56 -8.94 34.63
N PRO A 2 17.06 -9.09 33.40
CA PRO A 2 16.60 -8.24 32.30
C PRO A 2 15.12 -8.48 32.02
N THR A 3 14.34 -7.40 31.93
CA THR A 3 12.90 -7.41 31.63
C THR A 3 12.58 -7.97 30.24
N ILE A 4 13.57 -7.97 29.35
CA ILE A 4 13.48 -8.48 27.98
C ILE A 4 14.43 -9.67 27.82
N LYS A 5 13.90 -10.79 27.29
CA LYS A 5 14.65 -11.99 26.93
C LYS A 5 14.42 -12.31 25.45
N LEU A 6 15.44 -12.83 24.78
CA LEU A 6 15.36 -13.24 23.38
C LEU A 6 15.32 -14.76 23.28
N ASN A 7 14.21 -15.30 22.76
CA ASN A 7 14.16 -16.70 22.33
C ASN A 7 14.64 -16.78 20.88
N GLN A 8 15.93 -17.08 20.71
CA GLN A 8 16.58 -17.13 19.39
C GLN A 8 16.05 -18.27 18.51
N GLN A 9 15.65 -19.40 19.10
CA GLN A 9 15.13 -20.56 18.36
C GLN A 9 13.77 -20.27 17.71
N LEU A 10 12.89 -19.58 18.45
CA LEU A 10 11.55 -19.20 17.96
C LEU A 10 11.50 -17.80 17.35
N LYS A 11 12.62 -17.06 17.36
CA LYS A 11 12.72 -15.64 16.97
C LYS A 11 11.70 -14.75 17.69
N ARG A 12 11.59 -14.88 19.01
CA ARG A 12 10.60 -14.14 19.84
C ARG A 12 11.28 -13.27 20.88
N VAL A 13 10.70 -12.09 21.10
CA VAL A 13 11.01 -11.23 22.24
C VAL A 13 10.04 -11.59 23.36
N GLN A 14 10.56 -11.99 24.51
CA GLN A 14 9.78 -12.25 25.71
C GLN A 14 9.94 -11.08 26.67
N ILE A 15 8.83 -10.50 27.06
CA ILE A 15 8.78 -9.38 28.01
C ILE A 15 8.09 -9.91 29.27
N ASP A 16 8.80 -9.91 30.39
CA ASP A 16 8.20 -10.26 31.69
C ASP A 16 7.27 -9.10 32.15
N LYS A 17 6.49 -9.30 33.22
CA LYS A 17 5.61 -8.24 33.75
C LYS A 17 6.40 -6.95 34.00
N PHE A 18 5.98 -5.87 33.35
CA PHE A 18 6.59 -4.55 33.47
C PHE A 18 5.50 -3.47 33.52
N GLU A 19 5.83 -2.34 34.12
CA GLU A 19 4.98 -1.16 34.19
C GLU A 19 5.70 0.02 33.54
N ILE A 20 4.92 0.93 32.94
CA ILE A 20 5.44 2.13 32.28
C ILE A 20 4.94 3.36 33.03
N GLU A 21 5.85 4.04 33.72
CA GLU A 21 5.56 5.32 34.38
C GLU A 21 5.80 6.47 33.38
N ASN A 22 4.82 6.72 32.52
CA ASN A 22 4.87 7.81 31.55
C ASN A 22 3.46 8.37 31.27
N GLU A 23 3.26 9.66 31.56
CA GLU A 23 1.96 10.31 31.44
C GLU A 23 1.38 10.31 30.02
N ILE A 24 2.23 10.43 29.00
CA ILE A 24 1.79 10.44 27.59
C ILE A 24 1.27 9.06 27.21
N VAL A 25 2.03 8.02 27.55
CA VAL A 25 1.64 6.62 27.31
C VAL A 25 0.36 6.30 28.08
N PHE A 26 0.28 6.69 29.35
CA PHE A 26 -0.91 6.51 30.17
C PHE A 26 -2.13 7.19 29.53
N ASN A 27 -2.04 8.47 29.18
CA ASN A 27 -3.15 9.23 28.60
C ASN A 27 -3.61 8.67 27.25
N TYR A 28 -2.70 8.11 26.46
CA TYR A 28 -3.03 7.43 25.22
C TYR A 28 -3.87 6.18 25.46
N PHE A 29 -3.42 5.26 26.33
CA PHE A 29 -4.15 4.02 26.61
C PHE A 29 -5.41 4.23 27.45
N ASN A 30 -5.46 5.26 28.28
CA ASN A 30 -6.62 5.58 29.09
C ASN A 30 -7.85 5.94 28.24
N LYS A 31 -7.64 6.48 27.03
CA LYS A 31 -8.71 6.83 26.08
C LYS A 31 -9.21 5.62 25.25
N LEU A 32 -8.52 4.49 25.31
CA LEU A 32 -8.81 3.32 24.49
C LEU A 32 -9.70 2.29 25.22
N PRO A 33 -10.65 1.64 24.50
CA PRO A 33 -11.36 0.48 25.00
C PRO A 33 -10.39 -0.63 25.41
N ALA A 34 -10.68 -1.35 26.50
CA ALA A 34 -9.81 -2.40 27.02
C ALA A 34 -9.50 -3.48 25.96
N THR A 35 -10.44 -3.76 25.06
CA THR A 35 -10.33 -4.73 23.96
C THR A 35 -9.30 -4.35 22.89
N GLU A 36 -8.92 -3.07 22.78
CA GLU A 36 -8.02 -2.58 21.74
C GLU A 36 -6.59 -2.32 22.26
N ARG A 37 -6.39 -2.28 23.58
CA ARG A 37 -5.12 -1.84 24.19
C ARG A 37 -3.94 -2.72 23.79
N ASP A 38 -4.14 -4.05 23.74
CA ASP A 38 -3.07 -4.99 23.38
C ASP A 38 -2.59 -4.79 21.94
N GLU A 39 -3.51 -4.68 20.99
CA GLU A 39 -3.19 -4.42 19.59
C GLU A 39 -2.44 -3.09 19.43
N LYS A 40 -2.93 -2.03 20.08
CA LYS A 40 -2.29 -0.71 20.01
C LYS A 40 -0.91 -0.69 20.68
N LEU A 41 -0.70 -1.47 21.73
CA LEU A 41 0.61 -1.65 22.35
C LEU A 41 1.60 -2.31 21.41
N PHE A 42 1.21 -3.39 20.72
CA PHE A 42 2.06 -4.01 19.71
C PHE A 42 2.40 -3.05 18.58
N LYS A 43 1.42 -2.28 18.10
CA LYS A 43 1.63 -1.29 17.04
C LYS A 43 2.58 -0.17 17.48
N ALA A 44 2.42 0.35 18.69
CA ALA A 44 3.29 1.39 19.24
C ALA A 44 4.74 0.89 19.41
N LEU A 45 4.92 -0.33 19.91
CA LEU A 45 6.23 -0.96 20.05
C LEU A 45 6.89 -1.18 18.68
N TYR A 46 6.13 -1.68 17.70
CA TYR A 46 6.62 -1.89 16.34
C TYR A 46 7.09 -0.58 15.68
N ILE A 47 6.26 0.47 15.74
CA ILE A 47 6.61 1.79 15.20
C ILE A 47 7.82 2.38 15.94
N GLY A 48 7.86 2.27 17.27
CA GLY A 48 8.99 2.75 18.07
C GLY A 48 10.30 2.05 17.74
N VAL A 49 10.29 0.73 17.54
CA VAL A 49 11.48 -0.04 17.11
C VAL A 49 11.93 0.38 15.72
N LEU A 50 11.01 0.59 14.78
CA LEU A 50 11.34 1.10 13.44
C LEU A 50 11.99 2.49 13.49
N ALA A 51 11.43 3.41 14.28
CA ALA A 51 11.99 4.76 14.45
C ALA A 51 13.40 4.73 15.07
N LEU A 52 13.62 3.87 16.08
CA LEU A 52 14.94 3.67 16.68
C LEU A 52 15.94 2.98 15.74
N MET A 53 15.47 2.19 14.78
CA MET A 53 16.33 1.63 13.73
C MET A 53 16.73 2.70 12.72
N GLU A 54 15.81 3.58 12.34
CA GLU A 54 16.09 4.71 11.45
C GLU A 54 17.11 5.67 12.04
N ASP A 55 16.95 6.07 13.29
CA ASP A 55 17.92 6.96 13.96
C ASP A 55 19.29 6.30 14.13
N ARG A 56 19.33 4.98 14.39
CA ARG A 56 20.59 4.21 14.41
C ARG A 56 21.25 4.09 13.05
N ILE A 57 20.49 3.93 11.96
CA ILE A 57 21.03 3.89 10.61
C ILE A 57 21.59 5.28 10.25
N SER A 58 20.85 6.35 10.55
CA SER A 58 21.29 7.73 10.36
C SER A 58 22.56 8.05 11.15
N ALA A 59 22.62 7.67 12.43
CA ALA A 59 23.79 7.83 13.28
C ALA A 59 24.97 6.93 12.87
N PHE A 60 24.71 5.72 12.38
CA PHE A 60 25.73 4.81 11.85
C PHE A 60 26.37 5.37 10.58
N LEU A 61 25.56 5.88 9.65
CA LEU A 61 26.02 6.53 8.43
C LEU A 61 26.85 7.78 8.74
N ALA A 62 26.40 8.61 9.69
CA ALA A 62 27.14 9.77 10.17
C ALA A 62 28.47 9.42 10.85
N LYS A 63 28.62 8.20 11.38
CA LYS A 63 29.85 7.71 12.01
C LYS A 63 30.84 7.09 11.02
N THR A 64 30.36 6.62 9.85
CA THR A 64 31.20 6.09 8.76
C THR A 64 31.80 7.18 7.85
N THR A 65 31.45 8.45 8.07
CA THR A 65 31.93 9.61 7.31
C THR A 65 33.46 9.82 7.37
N ASN A 66 34.16 9.22 8.33
CA ASN A 66 35.59 9.48 8.52
C ASN A 66 36.55 8.59 7.71
N GLU A 67 36.12 7.47 7.10
CA GLU A 67 37.02 6.68 6.22
C GLU A 67 36.35 6.13 4.94
N LEU A 68 35.05 6.33 4.72
CA LEU A 68 34.36 5.88 3.49
C LEU A 68 33.16 6.78 3.11
N GLY A 69 33.31 8.11 3.25
CA GLY A 69 32.19 9.06 3.25
C GLY A 69 31.45 9.25 1.92
N THR A 70 32.12 9.26 0.77
CA THR A 70 31.50 9.76 -0.49
C THR A 70 30.57 8.74 -1.17
N GLU A 71 30.92 7.46 -1.15
CA GLU A 71 30.10 6.39 -1.72
C GLU A 71 28.89 6.07 -0.83
N LEU A 72 29.05 6.17 0.49
CA LEU A 72 27.98 5.91 1.46
C LEU A 72 26.96 7.06 1.53
N GLU A 73 27.39 8.32 1.39
CA GLU A 73 26.45 9.45 1.26
C GLU A 73 25.60 9.33 -0.01
N SER A 74 26.20 8.91 -1.13
CA SER A 74 25.47 8.62 -2.36
C SER A 74 24.45 7.49 -2.16
N LEU A 75 24.82 6.43 -1.46
CA LEU A 75 23.93 5.31 -1.14
C LEU A 75 22.80 5.72 -0.19
N LYS A 76 23.08 6.58 0.80
CA LYS A 76 22.10 7.14 1.74
C LYS A 76 21.07 8.00 1.02
N LEU A 77 21.52 8.92 0.16
CA LEU A 77 20.65 9.74 -0.68
C LEU A 77 19.75 8.88 -1.57
N ILE A 78 20.31 7.86 -2.21
CA ILE A 78 19.53 6.91 -3.02
C ILE A 78 18.50 6.16 -2.17
N PHE A 79 18.87 5.76 -0.94
CA PHE A 79 17.97 5.05 -0.03
C PHE A 79 16.85 5.95 0.48
N GLU A 80 17.15 7.17 0.92
CA GLU A 80 16.16 8.16 1.37
C GLU A 80 15.21 8.55 0.23
N MET A 81 15.73 8.81 -0.97
CA MET A 81 14.91 9.06 -2.17
C MET A 81 14.01 7.85 -2.50
N LYS A 82 14.53 6.62 -2.44
CA LYS A 82 13.73 5.41 -2.69
C LYS A 82 12.68 5.19 -1.60
N LYS A 83 13.00 5.47 -0.35
CA LYS A 83 12.07 5.38 0.79
C LYS A 83 10.94 6.39 0.63
N GLU A 84 11.26 7.64 0.33
CA GLU A 84 10.27 8.70 0.09
C GLU A 84 9.39 8.38 -1.12
N LEU A 85 9.96 7.91 -2.22
CA LEU A 85 9.21 7.44 -3.39
C LEU A 85 8.28 6.28 -3.01
N PHE A 86 8.77 5.27 -2.28
CA PHE A 86 7.98 4.10 -1.87
C PHE A 86 6.79 4.47 -0.97
N TYR A 87 7.00 5.34 0.03
CA TYR A 87 5.92 5.82 0.89
C TYR A 87 4.97 6.78 0.17
N LYS A 88 5.45 7.57 -0.79
CA LYS A 88 4.60 8.45 -1.59
C LYS A 88 3.83 7.73 -2.70
N THR A 89 4.27 6.60 -3.23
CA THR A 89 3.60 5.96 -4.39
C THR A 89 2.70 4.80 -3.96
N THR A 90 3.19 3.87 -3.12
CA THR A 90 2.43 2.67 -2.74
C THR A 90 1.29 3.00 -1.78
N VAL A 91 1.49 3.93 -0.85
CA VAL A 91 0.44 4.36 0.10
C VAL A 91 -0.56 5.29 -0.58
N LYS A 92 -0.13 6.18 -1.49
CA LYS A 92 -1.06 7.04 -2.24
C LYS A 92 -1.92 6.27 -3.22
N GLY A 93 -1.37 5.27 -3.92
CA GLY A 93 -2.15 4.46 -4.87
C GLY A 93 -3.32 3.76 -4.18
N ALA A 94 -3.03 3.03 -3.10
CA ALA A 94 -4.06 2.31 -2.34
C ALA A 94 -5.10 3.25 -1.69
N LEU A 95 -4.67 4.40 -1.13
CA LEU A 95 -5.58 5.39 -0.57
C LEU A 95 -6.46 6.04 -1.65
N ALA A 96 -5.90 6.32 -2.82
CA ALA A 96 -6.65 6.94 -3.89
C ALA A 96 -7.63 5.97 -4.57
N GLU A 97 -7.31 4.67 -4.64
CA GLU A 97 -8.29 3.64 -5.02
C GLU A 97 -9.48 3.61 -4.05
N GLU A 98 -9.21 3.66 -2.74
CA GLU A 98 -10.24 3.70 -1.68
C GLU A 98 -11.11 4.96 -1.81
N ASP A 99 -10.49 6.14 -1.96
CA ASP A 99 -11.21 7.41 -2.15
C ASP A 99 -12.13 7.40 -3.38
N ILE A 100 -11.68 6.82 -4.50
CA ILE A 100 -12.49 6.72 -5.73
C ILE A 100 -13.68 5.78 -5.51
N ALA A 101 -13.46 4.62 -4.90
CA ALA A 101 -14.54 3.66 -4.64
C ALA A 101 -15.59 4.25 -3.69
N ASP A 102 -15.16 4.97 -2.66
CA ASP A 102 -16.05 5.64 -1.70
C ASP A 102 -16.83 6.79 -2.36
N TYR A 103 -16.16 7.58 -3.20
CA TYR A 103 -16.82 8.64 -3.97
C TYR A 103 -17.91 8.08 -4.89
N LEU A 104 -17.59 7.02 -5.64
CA LEU A 104 -18.54 6.38 -6.56
C LEU A 104 -19.75 5.83 -5.82
N ASN A 105 -19.55 5.09 -4.73
CA ASN A 105 -20.65 4.56 -3.92
C ASN A 105 -21.51 5.67 -3.30
N THR A 106 -20.89 6.76 -2.84
CA THR A 106 -21.61 7.95 -2.35
C THR A 106 -22.46 8.56 -3.46
N TYR A 107 -21.89 8.76 -4.65
CA TYR A 107 -22.60 9.28 -5.82
C TYR A 107 -23.77 8.39 -6.24
N PHE A 108 -23.58 7.06 -6.27
CA PHE A 108 -24.64 6.10 -6.61
C PHE A 108 -25.79 6.20 -5.61
N SER A 109 -25.48 6.27 -4.32
CA SER A 109 -26.47 6.44 -3.25
C SER A 109 -27.27 7.74 -3.39
N GLU A 110 -26.59 8.88 -3.63
CA GLU A 110 -27.24 10.17 -3.83
C GLU A 110 -28.15 10.20 -5.07
N LYS A 111 -27.73 9.53 -6.15
CA LYS A 111 -28.52 9.42 -7.39
C LYS A 111 -29.55 8.30 -7.37
N LYS A 112 -29.64 7.53 -6.28
CA LYS A 112 -30.50 6.33 -6.15
C LYS A 112 -30.25 5.30 -7.24
N LEU A 113 -29.00 5.19 -7.69
CA LEU A 113 -28.54 4.13 -8.56
C LEU A 113 -28.26 2.88 -7.71
N LYS A 114 -28.56 1.70 -8.26
CA LYS A 114 -28.25 0.42 -7.59
C LYS A 114 -26.83 -0.05 -7.89
N ASP A 115 -26.04 0.78 -8.54
CA ASP A 115 -24.66 0.49 -8.90
C ASP A 115 -23.81 0.37 -7.64
N LYS A 116 -22.76 -0.44 -7.69
CA LYS A 116 -21.86 -0.67 -6.55
C LYS A 116 -20.41 -0.74 -7.00
N ALA A 117 -19.55 0.06 -6.37
CA ALA A 117 -18.10 0.02 -6.58
C ALA A 117 -17.43 -0.87 -5.51
N LEU A 118 -16.56 -1.78 -5.94
CA LEU A 118 -15.86 -2.76 -5.11
C LEU A 118 -14.35 -2.68 -5.35
N LEU A 119 -13.57 -2.64 -4.27
CA LEU A 119 -12.11 -2.69 -4.35
C LEU A 119 -11.64 -4.12 -4.64
N THR A 120 -10.93 -4.30 -5.76
CA THR A 120 -10.44 -5.60 -6.22
C THR A 120 -8.93 -5.66 -6.44
N GLY A 121 -8.20 -4.54 -6.39
CA GLY A 121 -6.75 -4.45 -6.62
C GLY A 121 -5.89 -5.37 -5.73
N ASN A 122 -6.41 -5.83 -4.58
CA ASN A 122 -5.70 -6.75 -3.69
C ASN A 122 -5.99 -8.24 -3.95
N ILE A 123 -7.02 -8.56 -4.72
CA ILE A 123 -7.55 -9.91 -4.93
C ILE A 123 -7.20 -10.40 -6.34
N ALA A 124 -6.73 -11.65 -6.46
CA ALA A 124 -6.51 -12.24 -7.77
C ALA A 124 -7.83 -12.40 -8.55
N GLY A 125 -7.83 -12.07 -9.83
CA GLY A 125 -8.98 -12.23 -10.72
C GLY A 125 -9.04 -13.62 -11.37
N ASN A 126 -9.66 -13.68 -12.54
CA ASN A 126 -9.81 -14.91 -13.32
C ASN A 126 -8.47 -15.40 -13.89
N LEU A 127 -7.50 -14.51 -14.10
CA LEU A 127 -6.16 -14.89 -14.54
C LEU A 127 -5.29 -15.23 -13.31
N PRO A 128 -4.58 -16.37 -13.34
CA PRO A 128 -3.84 -16.86 -12.18
C PRO A 128 -2.75 -15.88 -11.75
N LYS A 129 -2.80 -15.46 -10.48
CA LYS A 129 -1.89 -14.49 -9.84
C LYS A 129 -1.96 -13.06 -10.42
N ASN A 130 -3.00 -12.74 -11.17
CA ASN A 130 -3.19 -11.41 -11.74
C ASN A 130 -4.18 -10.58 -10.91
N LYS A 131 -3.80 -9.35 -10.55
CA LYS A 131 -4.60 -8.44 -9.71
C LYS A 131 -5.13 -7.23 -10.47
N THR A 132 -4.84 -7.09 -11.76
CA THR A 132 -5.26 -5.97 -12.62
C THR A 132 -6.79 -5.76 -12.58
N GLY A 133 -7.24 -4.52 -12.61
CA GLY A 133 -8.60 -4.11 -12.28
C GLY A 133 -8.70 -3.75 -10.80
N ASP A 134 -8.33 -2.51 -10.49
CA ASP A 134 -8.26 -1.97 -9.13
C ASP A 134 -9.64 -1.87 -8.49
N ILE A 135 -10.64 -1.41 -9.26
CA ILE A 135 -12.03 -1.25 -8.82
C ILE A 135 -12.97 -1.92 -9.83
N ILE A 136 -14.04 -2.54 -9.33
CA ILE A 136 -15.12 -3.10 -10.14
C ILE A 136 -16.43 -2.41 -9.79
N CYS A 137 -17.07 -1.85 -10.81
CA CYS A 137 -18.42 -1.30 -10.71
C CYS A 137 -19.43 -2.31 -11.26
N GLU A 138 -20.30 -2.82 -10.39
CA GLU A 138 -21.45 -3.64 -10.75
C GLU A 138 -22.63 -2.74 -11.08
N ILE A 139 -23.21 -2.91 -12.26
CA ILE A 139 -24.27 -2.03 -12.78
C ILE A 139 -25.65 -2.60 -12.46
N ASP A 140 -26.53 -1.77 -11.91
CA ASP A 140 -27.89 -2.09 -11.48
C ASP A 140 -27.94 -3.27 -10.49
N GLY A 141 -26.88 -3.44 -9.68
CA GLY A 141 -26.73 -4.57 -8.76
C GLY A 141 -26.58 -5.93 -9.45
N ASN A 142 -26.18 -5.95 -10.73
CA ASN A 142 -25.98 -7.16 -11.50
C ASN A 142 -24.49 -7.50 -11.62
N GLU A 143 -24.10 -8.61 -10.99
CA GLU A 143 -22.73 -9.12 -11.04
C GLU A 143 -22.28 -9.52 -12.46
N ASP A 144 -23.16 -9.80 -13.42
CA ASP A 144 -22.73 -10.10 -14.80
C ASP A 144 -22.45 -8.84 -15.64
N LYS A 145 -22.84 -7.66 -15.13
CA LYS A 145 -22.63 -6.36 -15.79
C LYS A 145 -21.60 -5.55 -15.01
N LYS A 146 -20.33 -5.80 -15.30
CA LYS A 146 -19.19 -5.15 -14.64
C LYS A 146 -18.49 -4.14 -15.54
N ILE A 147 -18.11 -3.01 -14.96
CA ILE A 147 -17.12 -2.08 -15.49
C ILE A 147 -15.86 -2.20 -14.64
N ALA A 148 -14.71 -2.49 -15.25
CA ALA A 148 -13.43 -2.44 -14.55
C ALA A 148 -12.88 -1.02 -14.60
N ILE A 149 -12.35 -0.54 -13.48
CA ILE A 149 -11.68 0.74 -13.38
C ILE A 149 -10.25 0.49 -12.90
N GLU A 150 -9.30 0.92 -13.71
CA GLU A 150 -7.88 0.91 -13.40
C GLU A 150 -7.47 2.34 -12.99
N CYS A 151 -6.77 2.47 -11.87
CA CYS A 151 -6.33 3.76 -11.36
C CYS A 151 -4.81 3.89 -11.51
N LYS A 152 -4.35 4.93 -12.20
CA LYS A 152 -2.93 5.19 -12.43
C LYS A 152 -2.54 6.60 -12.04
N PHE A 153 -1.94 6.68 -10.86
CA PHE A 153 -1.38 7.90 -10.26
C PHE A 153 0.10 8.10 -10.61
N ASP A 154 0.67 7.26 -11.49
CA ASP A 154 2.03 7.41 -12.00
C ASP A 154 1.98 8.08 -13.38
N LYS A 155 2.56 9.29 -13.47
CA LYS A 155 2.63 10.10 -14.70
C LYS A 155 3.53 9.51 -15.78
N SER A 156 4.25 8.41 -15.50
CA SER A 156 5.18 7.77 -16.43
C SER A 156 4.53 6.74 -17.36
N ILE A 157 3.24 6.43 -17.20
CA ILE A 157 2.54 5.48 -18.07
C ILE A 157 2.36 6.06 -19.48
N ARG A 158 2.74 5.25 -20.46
CA ARG A 158 2.49 5.53 -21.87
C ARG A 158 1.09 5.08 -22.23
N PHE A 159 0.36 5.90 -23.00
CA PHE A 159 -0.98 5.52 -23.48
C PHE A 159 -0.94 4.24 -24.34
N GLY A 160 0.13 4.04 -25.10
CA GLY A 160 0.25 2.95 -26.08
C GLY A 160 -0.51 3.26 -27.37
N GLU A 161 -0.21 2.51 -28.43
CA GLU A 161 -0.89 2.62 -29.72
C GLU A 161 -1.77 1.39 -29.93
N ILE A 162 -3.02 1.59 -30.35
CA ILE A 162 -3.99 0.51 -30.64
C ILE A 162 -3.45 -0.43 -31.74
N GLU A 163 -2.65 0.11 -32.65
CA GLU A 163 -2.06 -0.60 -33.79
C GLU A 163 -0.82 -1.44 -33.39
N SER A 164 -0.17 -1.10 -32.27
CA SER A 164 1.05 -1.77 -31.81
C SER A 164 0.72 -3.08 -31.11
N LYS A 165 0.56 -4.15 -31.89
CA LYS A 165 0.45 -5.51 -31.35
C LYS A 165 1.84 -6.09 -31.10
N ASP A 166 2.62 -5.44 -30.24
CA ASP A 166 3.98 -5.92 -29.95
C ASP A 166 3.93 -6.98 -28.83
N VAL A 167 3.37 -8.15 -29.17
CA VAL A 167 3.13 -9.29 -28.26
C VAL A 167 4.45 -9.93 -27.78
N PHE A 168 5.59 -9.49 -28.32
CA PHE A 168 6.90 -10.13 -28.13
C PHE A 168 7.88 -9.35 -27.25
N THR A 169 7.59 -8.09 -26.91
CA THR A 169 8.45 -7.29 -26.04
C THR A 169 7.90 -7.29 -24.61
N ARG A 170 8.64 -7.90 -23.67
CA ARG A 170 8.40 -7.86 -22.21
C ARG A 170 8.58 -6.46 -21.60
N LYS A 171 8.30 -5.38 -22.31
CA LYS A 171 8.69 -4.03 -21.87
C LYS A 171 7.56 -3.02 -22.00
N MET A 172 6.99 -2.75 -20.83
CA MET A 172 6.15 -1.63 -20.41
C MET A 172 4.65 -1.84 -20.61
N ASP A 173 3.94 -1.96 -19.48
CA ASP A 173 2.50 -1.81 -19.42
C ASP A 173 2.12 -0.42 -19.95
N THR A 174 1.22 -0.40 -20.92
CA THR A 174 0.58 0.80 -21.45
C THR A 174 -0.83 0.92 -20.89
N ALA A 175 -1.41 2.11 -20.97
CA ALA A 175 -2.82 2.31 -20.62
C ALA A 175 -3.73 1.33 -21.38
N TRP A 176 -3.45 1.15 -22.68
CA TRP A 176 -4.21 0.23 -23.54
C TRP A 176 -4.06 -1.23 -23.13
N SER A 177 -2.84 -1.69 -22.85
CA SER A 177 -2.61 -3.09 -22.46
C SER A 177 -3.26 -3.41 -21.11
N GLN A 178 -3.26 -2.45 -20.17
CA GLN A 178 -3.88 -2.64 -18.86
C GLN A 178 -5.40 -2.65 -18.90
N LEU A 179 -6.03 -1.85 -19.78
CA LEU A 179 -7.48 -1.92 -20.00
C LEU A 179 -7.91 -3.31 -20.50
N ILE A 180 -7.20 -3.83 -21.52
CA ILE A 180 -7.46 -5.17 -22.07
C ILE A 180 -7.25 -6.25 -21.00
N GLU A 181 -6.17 -6.13 -20.23
CA GLU A 181 -5.84 -7.06 -19.16
C GLU A 181 -6.86 -7.00 -18.01
N ALA A 182 -7.33 -5.82 -17.63
CA ALA A 182 -8.38 -5.63 -16.64
C ALA A 182 -9.68 -6.31 -17.08
N ASP A 183 -10.09 -6.12 -18.34
CA ASP A 183 -11.28 -6.77 -18.90
C ASP A 183 -11.15 -8.29 -18.88
N ALA A 184 -10.02 -8.83 -19.33
CA ALA A 184 -9.76 -10.27 -19.32
C ALA A 184 -9.69 -10.82 -17.89
N ASN A 185 -9.07 -10.10 -16.96
CA ASN A 185 -8.88 -10.54 -15.58
C ASN A 185 -10.18 -10.48 -14.77
N ARG A 186 -11.05 -9.49 -15.03
CA ARG A 186 -12.26 -9.24 -14.24
C ARG A 186 -13.55 -9.64 -14.94
N ASN A 187 -13.48 -10.09 -16.20
CA ASN A 187 -14.64 -10.41 -17.03
C ASN A 187 -15.63 -9.23 -17.13
N SER A 188 -15.10 -8.01 -17.17
CA SER A 188 -15.90 -6.80 -17.40
C SER A 188 -16.22 -6.63 -18.88
N LYS A 189 -17.30 -5.88 -19.15
CA LYS A 189 -17.73 -5.55 -20.51
C LYS A 189 -17.07 -4.28 -21.03
N VAL A 190 -16.65 -3.42 -20.12
CA VAL A 190 -16.02 -2.13 -20.37
C VAL A 190 -14.95 -1.94 -19.31
N SER A 191 -13.80 -1.43 -19.73
CA SER A 191 -12.74 -0.98 -18.85
C SER A 191 -12.55 0.53 -18.98
N ILE A 192 -12.26 1.20 -17.88
CA ILE A 192 -11.95 2.63 -17.80
C ILE A 192 -10.60 2.74 -17.08
N ILE A 193 -9.79 3.69 -17.51
CA ILE A 193 -8.55 4.05 -16.82
C ILE A 193 -8.64 5.48 -16.36
N VAL A 194 -8.28 5.72 -15.10
CA VAL A 194 -8.28 7.04 -14.47
C VAL A 194 -6.83 7.46 -14.21
N PHE A 195 -6.49 8.66 -14.66
CA PHE A 195 -5.19 9.29 -14.42
C PHE A 195 -5.34 10.49 -13.49
N ASP A 196 -4.28 10.84 -12.77
CA ASP A 196 -4.12 12.10 -12.01
C ASP A 196 -3.39 13.19 -12.81
#